data_AF-V5KV94-F1
#
_entry.id   AF-V5KV94-F1
#
_cell.length_a   1.000
_cell.length_b   1.000
_cell.length_c   1.000
_cell.angle_alpha   90.00
_cell.angle_beta   90.00
_cell.angle_gamma   90.00
#
_symmetry.space_group_name_H-M   'P 1'
#
loop_
_entity.id
_entity.type
_entity.pdbx_description
1 polymer ?
#
loop_
_entity_poly.entity_id
_entity_poly.type
_entity_poly.pdbx_seq_one_letter_code
_entity_poly.pdbx_strand_id
1 'polypeptide(L)'
;LVLGGPSVSACPDYYPSFDYLHVGELGDATDELIVRLSRDPSRPEQQVVLKTADRLDMTRFPIPAYELAEIPRYFLGSIQYSSGCPYQCELCDIPGLYGRNPRLKSPRQITAELDKLLECGIVGSVYFVDDNFIGNRKAALDLLPHLVEWQKKTGYVLRFSCEATLNIAKRPEILAGMREAYFATIFCGIETP
;
A
#
# COMPACT_ATOMS: atom_id res chain seq x y z
N LEU A 1 9.56 -6.01 -22.90
CA LEU A 1 9.33 -6.49 -21.51
C LEU A 1 9.55 -5.33 -20.54
N VAL A 2 8.59 -5.09 -19.66
CA VAL A 2 8.65 -4.03 -18.64
C VAL A 2 8.77 -4.69 -17.27
N LEU A 3 9.61 -4.15 -16.39
CA LEU A 3 9.70 -4.56 -15.00
C LEU A 3 9.67 -3.33 -14.08
N GLY A 4 9.05 -3.46 -12.91
CA GLY A 4 9.02 -2.43 -11.88
C GLY A 4 8.86 -3.04 -10.49
N GLY A 5 8.53 -2.19 -9.51
CA GLY A 5 8.36 -2.58 -8.10
C GLY A 5 9.56 -2.22 -7.22
N PRO A 6 9.49 -2.54 -5.91
CA PRO A 6 10.48 -2.08 -4.93
C PRO A 6 11.90 -2.55 -5.23
N SER A 7 12.06 -3.79 -5.71
CA SER A 7 13.39 -4.34 -5.99
C SER A 7 14.09 -3.64 -7.17
N VAL A 8 13.36 -3.38 -8.26
CA VAL A 8 13.85 -2.55 -9.38
C VAL A 8 14.11 -1.12 -8.95
N SER A 9 13.26 -0.59 -8.07
CA SER A 9 13.39 0.78 -7.58
C SER A 9 14.62 0.99 -6.70
N ALA A 10 15.00 -0.04 -5.92
CA ALA A 10 16.19 -0.04 -5.08
C ALA A 10 17.47 -0.27 -5.90
N CYS A 11 17.45 -1.25 -6.81
CA CYS A 11 18.64 -1.75 -7.49
C CYS A 11 18.37 -1.98 -9.01
N PRO A 12 18.13 -0.93 -9.80
CA PRO A 12 17.77 -1.08 -11.22
C PRO A 12 18.86 -1.77 -12.05
N ASP A 13 20.13 -1.55 -11.70
CA ASP A 13 21.30 -2.11 -12.39
C ASP A 13 21.34 -3.65 -12.36
N TYR A 14 20.57 -4.29 -11.48
CA TYR A 14 20.49 -5.76 -11.37
C TYR A 14 19.57 -6.39 -12.42
N TYR A 15 18.91 -5.57 -13.26
CA TYR A 15 17.92 -6.01 -14.24
C TYR A 15 18.29 -5.61 -15.68
N PRO A 16 19.50 -5.91 -16.19
CA PRO A 16 19.94 -5.45 -17.52
C PRO A 16 19.22 -6.16 -18.69
N SER A 17 18.51 -7.26 -18.43
CA SER A 17 17.84 -8.07 -19.45
C SER A 17 16.43 -7.58 -19.85
N PHE A 18 15.90 -6.57 -19.16
CA PHE A 18 14.57 -6.01 -19.43
C PHE A 18 14.65 -4.81 -20.37
N ASP A 19 13.60 -4.59 -21.16
CA ASP A 19 13.59 -3.51 -22.14
C ASP A 19 13.20 -2.17 -21.50
N TYR A 20 12.32 -2.22 -20.51
CA TYR A 20 11.91 -1.06 -19.72
C TYR A 20 12.02 -1.37 -18.24
N LEU A 21 12.61 -0.44 -17.49
CA LEU A 21 12.59 -0.43 -16.03
C LEU A 21 11.74 0.74 -15.55
N HIS A 22 10.75 0.46 -14.70
CA HIS A 22 9.97 1.47 -14.01
C HIS A 22 10.46 1.58 -12.56
N VAL A 23 10.99 2.75 -12.21
CA VAL A 23 11.64 3.04 -10.93
C VAL A 23 10.79 4.04 -10.15
N GLY A 24 10.32 3.62 -8.98
CA GLY A 24 9.45 4.40 -8.10
C GLY A 24 8.00 3.96 -8.15
N GLU A 25 7.15 4.73 -7.45
CA GLU A 25 5.71 4.47 -7.36
C GLU A 25 4.96 5.01 -8.59
N LEU A 26 3.64 4.78 -8.63
CA LEU A 26 2.76 5.36 -9.64
C LEU A 26 2.89 6.89 -9.69
N GLY A 27 2.93 7.44 -10.90
CA GLY A 27 3.23 8.85 -11.16
C GLY A 27 3.53 9.12 -12.64
N ASP A 28 4.16 10.26 -12.91
CA ASP A 28 4.55 10.74 -14.25
C ASP A 28 5.26 9.68 -15.13
N ALA A 29 6.20 8.92 -14.57
CA ALA A 29 6.90 7.85 -15.29
C ALA A 29 5.98 6.69 -15.72
N THR A 30 4.88 6.48 -14.97
CA THR A 30 3.87 5.48 -15.34
C THR A 30 3.07 5.95 -16.55
N ASP A 31 2.69 7.23 -16.56
CA ASP A 31 1.98 7.84 -17.68
C ASP A 31 2.87 7.85 -18.93
N GLU A 32 4.16 8.19 -18.79
CA GLU A 32 5.13 8.13 -19.89
C GLU A 32 5.25 6.71 -20.46
N LEU A 33 5.36 5.69 -19.59
CA LEU A 33 5.43 4.29 -20.02
C LEU A 33 4.21 3.91 -20.87
N ILE A 34 3.00 4.22 -20.40
CA ILE A 34 1.75 3.92 -21.11
C ILE A 34 1.69 4.66 -22.45
N VAL A 35 2.06 5.95 -22.48
CA VAL A 35 2.12 6.74 -23.72
C VAL A 35 3.13 6.16 -24.71
N ARG A 36 4.30 5.70 -24.27
CA ARG A 36 5.28 5.05 -25.14
C ARG A 36 4.72 3.77 -25.77
N LEU A 37 4.21 2.85 -24.93
CA LEU A 37 3.72 1.55 -25.39
C LEU A 37 2.47 1.66 -26.28
N SER A 38 1.60 2.65 -26.02
CA SER A 38 0.42 2.90 -26.86
C SER A 38 0.76 3.47 -28.24
N ARG A 39 1.91 4.14 -28.38
CA ARG A 39 2.40 4.65 -29.67
C ARG A 39 3.14 3.56 -30.45
N ASP A 40 4.03 2.84 -29.78
CA ASP A 40 4.77 1.74 -30.35
C ASP A 40 5.14 0.71 -29.25
N PRO A 41 4.57 -0.50 -29.28
CA PRO A 41 4.90 -1.57 -28.34
C PRO A 41 6.13 -2.38 -28.77
N SER A 42 6.80 -2.02 -29.88
CA SER A 42 8.01 -2.70 -30.34
C SER A 42 9.14 -2.60 -29.32
N ARG A 43 10.07 -3.56 -29.38
CA ARG A 43 11.22 -3.60 -28.47
C ARG A 43 12.15 -2.42 -28.77
N PRO A 44 12.52 -1.59 -27.78
CA PRO A 44 13.47 -0.50 -27.99
C PRO A 44 14.88 -1.04 -28.27
N GLU A 45 15.69 -0.27 -29.00
CA GLU A 45 17.08 -0.63 -29.31
C GLU A 45 17.98 -0.71 -28.06
N GLN A 46 17.63 0.03 -27.02
CA GLN A 46 18.33 0.08 -25.74
C GLN A 46 17.33 0.04 -24.59
N GLN A 47 17.79 -0.42 -23.42
CA GLN A 47 16.97 -0.40 -22.21
C GLN A 47 16.57 1.04 -21.86
N VAL A 48 15.29 1.22 -21.53
CA VAL A 48 14.72 2.52 -21.12
C VAL A 48 14.43 2.47 -19.63
N VAL A 49 15.04 3.37 -18.86
CA VAL A 49 14.75 3.53 -17.43
C VAL A 49 13.85 4.74 -17.24
N LEU A 50 12.63 4.51 -16.75
CA LEU A 50 11.64 5.53 -16.43
C LEU A 50 11.57 5.67 -14.91
N LYS A 51 12.00 6.84 -14.41
CA LYS A 51 12.04 7.13 -12.97
C LYS A 51 10.96 8.13 -12.60
N THR A 52 10.07 7.76 -11.69
CA THR A 52 9.01 8.64 -11.19
C THR A 52 9.64 9.84 -10.47
N ALA A 53 9.36 11.05 -10.96
CA ALA A 53 9.72 12.30 -10.29
C ALA A 53 8.51 12.85 -9.53
N ASP A 54 7.37 12.94 -10.22
CA ASP A 54 6.09 13.37 -9.65
C ASP A 54 5.17 12.18 -9.40
N ARG A 55 5.04 11.81 -8.13
CA ARG A 55 4.19 10.69 -7.73
C ARG A 55 2.72 11.08 -7.79
N LEU A 56 1.88 10.15 -8.26
CA LEU A 56 0.44 10.30 -8.26
C LEU A 56 -0.07 10.43 -6.82
N ASP A 57 -0.97 11.38 -6.60
CA ASP A 57 -1.64 11.54 -5.32
C ASP A 57 -2.48 10.28 -5.00
N MET A 58 -2.33 9.73 -3.78
CA MET A 58 -3.02 8.51 -3.37
C MET A 58 -4.55 8.65 -3.38
N THR A 59 -5.08 9.87 -3.21
CA THR A 59 -6.51 10.16 -3.35
C THR A 59 -7.04 9.96 -4.77
N ARG A 60 -6.15 9.90 -5.76
CA ARG A 60 -6.47 9.63 -7.17
C ARG A 60 -6.27 8.17 -7.58
N PHE A 61 -5.79 7.32 -6.67
CA PHE A 61 -5.60 5.91 -6.99
C PHE A 61 -6.98 5.28 -7.22
N PRO A 62 -7.16 4.52 -8.32
CA PRO A 62 -8.37 3.77 -8.52
C PRO A 62 -8.45 2.64 -7.49
N ILE A 63 -9.66 2.12 -7.27
CA ILE A 63 -9.82 0.82 -6.59
C ILE A 63 -9.02 -0.20 -7.42
N PRO A 64 -8.12 -1.00 -6.80
CA PRO A 64 -7.44 -2.07 -7.51
C PRO A 64 -8.45 -2.97 -8.21
N ALA A 65 -8.12 -3.45 -9.41
CA ALA A 65 -9.00 -4.31 -10.19
C ALA A 65 -9.05 -5.74 -9.59
N TYR A 66 -9.58 -5.85 -8.37
CA TYR A 66 -9.66 -7.10 -7.60
C TYR A 66 -10.45 -8.17 -8.35
N GLU A 67 -11.40 -7.78 -9.20
CA GLU A 67 -12.15 -8.69 -10.05
C GLU A 67 -11.31 -9.40 -11.12
N LEU A 68 -10.12 -8.88 -11.44
CA LEU A 68 -9.17 -9.54 -12.34
C LEU A 68 -8.27 -10.54 -11.60
N ALA A 69 -8.30 -10.53 -10.27
CA ALA A 69 -7.60 -11.50 -9.44
C ALA A 69 -8.55 -12.61 -8.99
N GLU A 70 -8.03 -13.83 -8.84
CA GLU A 70 -8.78 -14.94 -8.23
C GLU A 70 -8.76 -14.83 -6.70
N ILE A 71 -9.36 -13.75 -6.16
CA ILE A 71 -9.31 -13.38 -4.73
C ILE A 71 -9.56 -14.56 -3.76
N PRO A 72 -10.52 -15.48 -3.99
CA PRO A 72 -10.75 -16.61 -3.08
C PRO A 72 -9.56 -17.58 -2.96
N ARG A 73 -8.57 -17.52 -3.87
CA ARG A 73 -7.34 -18.32 -3.80
C ARG A 73 -6.24 -17.69 -2.93
N TYR A 74 -6.40 -16.43 -2.54
CA TYR A 74 -5.42 -15.73 -1.72
C TYR A 74 -5.69 -15.96 -0.23
N PHE A 75 -4.62 -16.14 0.54
CA PHE A 75 -4.69 -16.34 1.98
C PHE A 75 -5.16 -15.08 2.73
N LEU A 76 -4.80 -13.90 2.21
CA LEU A 76 -5.10 -12.60 2.80
C LEU A 76 -5.50 -11.62 1.70
N GLY A 77 -6.49 -10.77 1.99
CA GLY A 77 -6.72 -9.58 1.18
C GLY A 77 -5.68 -8.51 1.54
N SER A 78 -5.38 -7.63 0.60
CA SER A 78 -4.40 -6.55 0.81
C SER A 78 -5.01 -5.21 0.44
N ILE A 79 -4.86 -4.25 1.35
CA ILE A 79 -5.20 -2.85 1.14
C ILE A 79 -3.99 -2.01 1.52
N GLN A 80 -3.76 -0.93 0.76
CA GLN A 80 -2.77 0.09 1.10
C GLN A 80 -3.51 1.36 1.48
N TYR A 81 -3.37 1.81 2.73
CA TYR A 81 -3.92 3.07 3.19
C TYR A 81 -2.95 4.23 2.98
N SER A 82 -1.69 4.00 3.26
CA SER A 82 -0.63 5.00 3.19
C SER A 82 0.63 4.46 2.52
N SER A 83 1.45 5.39 2.02
CA SER A 83 2.75 5.10 1.43
C SER A 83 3.79 6.08 1.94
N GLY A 84 4.93 5.56 2.39
CA GLY A 84 6.00 6.32 3.02
C GLY A 84 5.92 6.34 4.55
N CYS A 85 7.06 6.55 5.19
CA CYS A 85 7.18 6.48 6.65
C CYS A 85 8.12 7.59 7.17
N PRO A 86 7.75 8.33 8.23
CA PRO A 86 8.57 9.44 8.75
C PRO A 86 9.76 8.98 9.59
N TYR A 87 9.76 7.71 10.00
CA TYR A 87 10.83 7.13 10.79
C TYR A 87 12.08 6.88 9.94
N GLN A 88 13.25 7.00 10.55
CA GLN A 88 14.56 6.82 9.91
C GLN A 88 15.30 5.66 10.56
N CYS A 89 14.68 4.47 10.53
CA CYS A 89 15.32 3.26 11.02
C CYS A 89 16.52 2.92 10.11
N GLU A 90 17.68 2.59 10.69
CA GLU A 90 18.92 2.40 9.93
C GLU A 90 18.89 1.22 8.96
N LEU A 91 18.04 0.23 9.24
CA LEU A 91 17.87 -1.00 8.44
C LEU A 91 16.73 -0.91 7.41
N CYS A 92 16.11 0.25 7.25
CA CYS A 92 14.86 0.42 6.50
C CYS A 92 15.08 1.21 5.21
N ASP A 93 14.60 0.67 4.09
CA ASP A 93 14.67 1.28 2.76
C ASP A 93 13.43 2.12 2.40
N ILE A 94 12.35 2.00 3.19
CA ILE A 94 11.06 2.68 3.00
C ILE A 94 11.20 4.19 2.78
N PRO A 95 11.95 4.96 3.59
CA PRO A 95 12.09 6.40 3.34
C PRO A 95 12.76 6.73 2.00
N GLY A 96 13.64 5.84 1.51
CA GLY A 96 14.30 5.98 0.21
C GLY A 96 13.37 5.62 -0.96
N LEU A 97 12.59 4.55 -0.81
CA LEU A 97 11.66 4.06 -1.84
C LEU A 97 10.38 4.90 -1.92
N TYR A 98 9.71 5.07 -0.79
CA TYR A 98 8.36 5.62 -0.67
C TYR A 98 8.32 6.99 0.01
N GLY A 99 9.47 7.54 0.38
CA GLY A 99 9.57 8.89 0.93
C GLY A 99 9.24 8.98 2.42
N ARG A 100 9.55 10.15 3.01
CA ARG A 100 9.45 10.40 4.45
C ARG A 100 8.10 10.94 4.92
N ASN A 101 7.30 11.48 4.02
CA ASN A 101 6.01 12.06 4.34
C ASN A 101 4.92 11.07 3.92
N PRO A 102 4.22 10.42 4.86
CA PRO A 102 3.14 9.50 4.53
C PRO A 102 2.09 10.21 3.67
N ARG A 103 1.88 9.69 2.47
CA ARG A 103 0.75 10.05 1.61
C ARG A 103 -0.39 9.09 1.94
N LEU A 104 -1.63 9.56 1.83
CA LEU A 104 -2.78 8.86 2.38
C LEU A 104 -3.88 8.75 1.33
N LYS A 105 -4.54 7.59 1.28
CA LYS A 105 -5.88 7.50 0.72
C LYS A 105 -6.89 8.10 1.70
N SER A 106 -8.06 8.48 1.18
CA SER A 106 -9.18 8.89 2.02
C SER A 106 -9.85 7.69 2.71
N PRO A 107 -10.48 7.86 3.88
CA PRO A 107 -11.26 6.79 4.51
C PRO A 107 -12.32 6.19 3.59
N ARG A 108 -12.94 7.00 2.72
CA ARG A 108 -13.92 6.55 1.74
C ARG A 108 -13.34 5.58 0.71
N GLN A 109 -12.10 5.83 0.25
CA GLN A 109 -11.42 4.89 -0.66
C GLN A 109 -11.17 3.55 0.04
N ILE A 110 -10.73 3.57 1.31
CA ILE A 110 -10.48 2.34 2.08
C ILE A 110 -11.75 1.52 2.25
N THR A 111 -12.86 2.14 2.65
CA THR A 111 -14.13 1.41 2.79
C THR A 111 -14.64 0.89 1.46
N ALA A 112 -14.42 1.61 0.35
CA ALA A 112 -14.80 1.15 -0.99
C ALA A 112 -13.92 -0.01 -1.49
N GLU A 113 -12.62 -0.01 -1.19
CA GLU A 113 -11.72 -1.14 -1.46
C GLU A 113 -12.10 -2.38 -0.65
N LEU A 114 -12.50 -2.19 0.62
CA LEU A 114 -13.00 -3.28 1.46
C LEU A 114 -14.32 -3.87 0.92
N ASP A 115 -15.27 -3.02 0.52
CA ASP A 115 -16.51 -3.46 -0.12
C ASP A 115 -16.20 -4.27 -1.40
N LYS A 116 -15.29 -3.78 -2.25
CA LYS A 116 -14.90 -4.46 -3.48
C LYS A 116 -14.22 -5.81 -3.22
N LEU A 117 -13.33 -5.88 -2.23
CA LEU A 117 -12.70 -7.14 -1.83
C LEU A 117 -13.74 -8.18 -1.36
N LEU A 118 -14.73 -7.76 -0.57
CA LEU A 118 -15.84 -8.62 -0.15
C LEU A 118 -16.66 -9.11 -1.34
N GLU A 119 -17.00 -8.22 -2.29
CA GLU A 119 -17.69 -8.59 -3.53
C GLU A 119 -16.91 -9.63 -4.35
N CYS A 120 -15.59 -9.52 -4.36
CA CYS A 120 -14.69 -10.48 -5.02
C CYS A 120 -14.46 -11.76 -4.22
N GLY A 121 -15.08 -11.90 -3.04
CA GLY A 121 -15.10 -13.14 -2.27
C GLY A 121 -13.91 -13.32 -1.33
N ILE A 122 -13.26 -12.23 -0.87
CA ILE A 122 -12.27 -12.36 0.19
C ILE A 122 -12.94 -12.92 1.45
N VAL A 123 -12.23 -13.79 2.16
CA VAL A 123 -12.66 -14.34 3.44
C VAL A 123 -11.55 -14.22 4.46
N GLY A 124 -11.92 -14.11 5.73
CA GLY A 124 -10.97 -14.24 6.83
C GLY A 124 -10.31 -12.93 7.23
N SER A 125 -9.24 -12.52 6.56
CA SER A 125 -8.40 -11.40 7.01
C SER A 125 -7.92 -10.51 5.86
N VAL A 126 -7.88 -9.20 6.14
CA VAL A 126 -7.30 -8.17 5.27
C VAL A 126 -6.11 -7.54 5.98
N TYR A 127 -4.98 -7.50 5.28
CA TYR A 127 -3.74 -6.90 5.72
C TYR A 127 -3.61 -5.49 5.14
N PHE A 128 -3.47 -4.51 6.02
CA PHE A 128 -3.01 -3.17 5.66
C PHE A 128 -1.50 -3.24 5.43
N VAL A 129 -1.10 -3.18 4.16
CA VAL A 129 0.30 -3.34 3.69
C VAL A 129 1.17 -2.12 3.96
N ASP A 130 0.64 -1.13 4.67
CA ASP A 130 1.34 0.06 5.12
C ASP A 130 2.58 -0.30 5.96
N ASP A 131 3.72 0.32 5.65
CA ASP A 131 4.97 0.13 6.41
C ASP A 131 4.83 0.53 7.90
N ASN A 132 3.90 1.45 8.18
CA ASN A 132 3.50 1.80 9.53
C ASN A 132 2.10 2.43 9.53
N PHE A 133 1.09 1.66 9.91
CA PHE A 133 -0.30 2.11 9.97
C PHE A 133 -0.50 3.34 10.87
N ILE A 134 0.30 3.47 11.93
CA ILE A 134 0.24 4.62 12.85
C ILE A 134 1.30 5.69 12.55
N GLY A 135 1.99 5.60 11.40
CA GLY A 135 3.02 6.55 10.98
C GLY A 135 2.52 7.99 10.92
N ASN A 136 1.22 8.17 10.66
CA ASN A 136 0.50 9.43 10.88
C ASN A 136 -0.65 9.22 11.88
N ARG A 137 -0.41 9.56 13.15
CA ARG A 137 -1.39 9.42 14.24
C ARG A 137 -2.74 10.07 13.96
N LYS A 138 -2.73 11.30 13.42
CA LYS A 138 -3.97 12.04 13.15
C LYS A 138 -4.79 11.30 12.09
N ALA A 139 -4.12 10.80 11.06
CA ALA A 139 -4.73 10.04 9.99
C ALA A 139 -5.28 8.69 10.47
N ALA A 140 -4.58 7.99 11.37
CA ALA A 140 -5.09 6.76 11.97
C ALA A 140 -6.38 7.01 12.79
N LEU A 141 -6.39 8.06 13.61
CA LEU A 141 -7.57 8.46 14.38
C LEU A 141 -8.75 8.92 13.51
N ASP A 142 -8.46 9.47 12.33
CA ASP A 142 -9.49 9.83 11.34
C ASP A 142 -10.07 8.58 10.67
N LEU A 143 -9.25 7.61 10.29
CA LEU A 143 -9.69 6.39 9.59
C LEU A 143 -10.46 5.41 10.49
N LEU A 144 -10.03 5.22 11.74
CA LEU A 144 -10.57 4.17 12.62
C LEU A 144 -12.10 4.22 12.80
N PRO A 145 -12.75 5.37 13.04
CA PRO A 145 -14.20 5.46 13.10
C PRO A 145 -14.90 4.90 11.85
N HIS A 146 -14.36 5.15 10.66
CA HIS A 146 -14.93 4.63 9.41
C HIS A 146 -14.82 3.10 9.32
N LEU A 147 -13.69 2.53 9.77
CA LEU A 147 -13.50 1.08 9.82
C LEU A 147 -14.43 0.42 10.83
N VAL A 148 -14.63 1.03 12.00
CA VAL A 148 -15.58 0.55 13.02
C VAL A 148 -17.00 0.50 12.46
N GLU A 149 -17.46 1.59 11.83
CA GLU A 149 -18.81 1.63 11.25
C GLU A 149 -18.97 0.65 10.08
N TRP A 150 -17.92 0.49 9.26
CA TRP A 150 -17.91 -0.50 8.19
C TRP A 150 -18.01 -1.94 8.72
N GLN A 151 -17.26 -2.27 9.78
CA GLN A 151 -17.33 -3.58 10.43
C GLN A 151 -18.70 -3.86 11.03
N LYS A 152 -19.30 -2.88 11.73
CA LYS A 152 -20.67 -3.02 12.26
C LYS A 152 -21.70 -3.26 11.17
N LYS A 153 -21.62 -2.50 10.06
CA LYS A 153 -22.51 -2.63 8.90
C LYS A 153 -22.41 -4.02 8.27
N THR A 154 -21.20 -4.57 8.18
CA THR A 154 -20.95 -5.86 7.52
C THR A 154 -21.04 -7.05 8.48
N GLY A 155 -21.24 -6.82 9.79
CA GLY A 155 -21.34 -7.88 10.79
C GLY A 155 -20.00 -8.51 11.15
N TYR A 156 -18.90 -7.74 11.09
CA TYR A 156 -17.55 -8.15 11.48
C TYR A 156 -17.01 -9.34 10.67
N VAL A 157 -17.33 -9.39 9.38
CA VAL A 157 -16.97 -10.50 8.47
C VAL A 157 -15.48 -10.61 8.18
N LEU A 158 -14.72 -9.51 8.34
CA LEU A 158 -13.28 -9.50 8.11
C LEU A 158 -12.53 -9.17 9.41
N ARG A 159 -11.37 -9.79 9.57
CA ARG A 159 -10.36 -9.39 10.56
C ARG A 159 -9.33 -8.49 9.90
N PHE A 160 -8.87 -7.48 10.60
CA PHE A 160 -7.80 -6.62 10.10
C PHE A 160 -6.46 -6.97 10.73
N SER A 161 -5.41 -6.70 9.97
CA SER A 161 -4.02 -6.84 10.39
C SER A 161 -3.17 -5.73 9.81
N CYS A 162 -2.12 -5.30 10.49
CA CYS A 162 -1.23 -4.25 10.00
C CYS A 162 0.16 -4.31 10.64
N GLU A 163 1.07 -3.52 10.11
CA GLU A 163 2.36 -3.20 10.76
C GLU A 163 2.28 -1.87 11.51
N ALA A 164 2.95 -1.81 12.65
CA ALA A 164 3.06 -0.60 13.46
C ALA A 164 4.39 -0.55 14.21
N THR A 165 4.87 0.64 14.52
CA THR A 165 5.99 0.78 15.46
C THR A 165 5.53 0.56 16.91
N LEU A 166 6.44 0.11 17.78
CA LEU A 166 6.18 -0.14 19.20
C LEU A 166 5.58 1.06 19.96
N ASN A 167 5.75 2.28 19.42
CA ASN A 167 5.13 3.50 19.93
C ASN A 167 3.59 3.42 20.05
N ILE A 168 2.95 2.49 19.32
CA ILE A 168 1.52 2.21 19.45
C ILE A 168 1.11 1.82 20.87
N ALA A 169 2.00 1.19 21.64
CA ALA A 169 1.74 0.82 23.04
C ALA A 169 1.45 2.04 23.93
N LYS A 170 1.93 3.23 23.55
CA LYS A 170 1.68 4.50 24.23
C LYS A 170 0.42 5.22 23.71
N ARG A 171 -0.43 4.54 22.94
CA ARG A 171 -1.62 5.10 22.27
C ARG A 171 -2.85 4.23 22.53
N PRO A 172 -3.32 4.14 23.79
CA PRO A 172 -4.49 3.35 24.14
C PRO A 172 -5.74 3.74 23.35
N GLU A 173 -5.85 5.00 22.92
CA GLU A 173 -6.96 5.48 22.11
C GLU A 173 -6.99 4.87 20.70
N ILE A 174 -5.81 4.67 20.09
CA ILE A 174 -5.68 4.01 18.78
C ILE A 174 -5.96 2.51 18.95
N LEU A 175 -5.37 1.88 19.95
CA LEU A 175 -5.58 0.46 20.25
C LEU A 175 -7.04 0.13 20.54
N ALA A 176 -7.75 1.02 21.25
CA ALA A 176 -9.19 0.89 21.48
C ALA A 176 -9.96 0.93 20.15
N GLY A 177 -9.70 1.92 19.29
CA GLY A 177 -10.33 2.00 17.97
C GLY A 177 -10.02 0.80 17.08
N MET A 178 -8.77 0.31 17.10
CA MET A 178 -8.35 -0.89 16.36
C MET A 178 -9.09 -2.13 16.85
N ARG A 179 -9.27 -2.29 18.17
CA ARG A 179 -10.08 -3.38 18.75
C ARG A 179 -11.52 -3.31 18.26
N GLU A 180 -12.14 -2.13 18.32
CA GLU A 180 -13.52 -1.94 17.84
C GLU A 180 -13.67 -2.16 16.33
N ALA A 181 -12.60 -1.93 15.55
CA ALA A 181 -12.52 -2.20 14.11
C ALA A 181 -12.07 -3.64 13.79
N TYR A 182 -11.93 -4.50 14.80
CA TYR A 182 -11.54 -5.90 14.68
C TYR A 182 -10.15 -6.14 14.04
N PHE A 183 -9.18 -5.30 14.40
CA PHE A 183 -7.77 -5.63 14.21
C PHE A 183 -7.38 -6.77 15.15
N ALA A 184 -7.18 -7.96 14.58
CA ALA A 184 -6.86 -9.18 15.32
C ALA A 184 -5.35 -9.42 15.44
N THR A 185 -4.54 -8.77 14.61
CA THR A 185 -3.08 -8.95 14.61
C THR A 185 -2.39 -7.63 14.29
N ILE A 186 -1.35 -7.29 15.06
CA ILE A 186 -0.49 -6.14 14.81
C ILE A 186 0.93 -6.66 14.81
N PHE A 187 1.63 -6.50 13.70
CA PHE A 187 3.06 -6.77 13.62
C PHE A 187 3.80 -5.55 14.15
N CYS A 188 4.51 -5.72 15.26
CA CYS A 188 5.21 -4.63 15.94
C CYS A 188 6.72 -4.72 15.68
N GLY A 189 7.29 -3.72 15.01
CA GLY A 189 8.74 -3.56 14.88
C GLY A 189 9.36 -3.16 16.23
N ILE A 190 9.92 -4.13 16.95
CA ILE A 190 10.66 -3.92 18.21
C ILE A 190 12.13 -3.57 17.92
N GLU A 191 12.69 -4.13 16.85
CA GLU A 191 14.08 -4.03 16.37
C GLU A 191 15.14 -4.50 17.38
N THR A 192 15.36 -3.76 18.47
CA THR A 192 16.33 -4.09 19.53
C THR A 192 15.83 -3.53 20.88
N PRO A 193 16.01 -4.23 22.03
CA PRO A 193 15.52 -3.78 23.34
C PRO A 193 16.10 -2.46 23.86
#